data_AF-A0AB73IQJ6-F1
#
_entry.id   AF-A0AB73IQJ6-F1
#
_cell.length_a   1.000
_cell.length_b   1.000
_cell.length_c   1.000
_cell.angle_alpha   90.00
_cell.angle_beta   90.00
_cell.angle_gamma   90.00
#
_symmetry.space_group_name_H-M   'P 1'
#
loop_
_entity.id
_entity.type
_entity.pdbx_description
1 polymer ?
#
loop_
_entity_poly.entity_id
_entity_poly.type
_entity_poly.pdbx_seq_one_letter_code
_entity_poly.pdbx_strand_id
1 'polypeptide(L)'
;MKRRWITVLLALCCANAFAQADGGDRQSISTVSGTLLIVKLPVPARDGANFNATLNGKPFDRLYGSRYVYYTDSTAEDKPASRIVVEDFVGGFSDAPSVVLYDLRKQPAVALPVSDKLAIDDLRWTASSVVIDADGRWFAFSGRKLTRVRPAINR
;
A
#
# COMPACT_ATOMS: atom_id res chain seq x y z
N MET A 1 -49.12 33.08 16.04
CA MET A 1 -48.30 31.95 15.54
C MET A 1 -47.31 32.45 14.49
N LYS A 2 -46.00 32.51 14.79
CA LYS A 2 -44.95 32.79 13.80
C LYS A 2 -43.85 31.74 13.98
N ARG A 3 -43.85 30.72 13.10
CA ARG A 3 -42.79 29.70 13.04
C ARG A 3 -41.60 30.30 12.30
N ARG A 4 -40.49 30.53 13.00
CA ARG A 4 -39.19 30.77 12.41
C ARG A 4 -38.58 29.43 12.03
N TRP A 5 -38.33 29.22 10.75
CA TRP A 5 -37.65 28.03 10.25
C TRP A 5 -36.15 28.33 10.27
N ILE A 6 -35.42 27.59 11.10
CA ILE A 6 -33.95 27.59 11.13
C ILE A 6 -33.52 26.49 10.15
N THR A 7 -32.98 26.89 8.99
CA THR A 7 -32.35 25.95 8.07
C THR A 7 -30.87 25.89 8.43
N VAL A 8 -30.46 24.83 9.13
CA VAL A 8 -29.05 24.46 9.27
C VAL A 8 -28.66 23.67 8.02
N LEU A 9 -27.88 24.28 7.13
CA LEU A 9 -27.19 23.53 6.07
C LEU A 9 -26.02 22.79 6.70
N LEU A 10 -26.20 21.48 6.94
CA LEU A 10 -25.10 20.58 7.27
C LEU A 10 -24.35 20.27 5.97
N ALA A 11 -23.22 20.93 5.75
CA ALA A 11 -22.29 20.55 4.69
C ALA A 11 -21.64 19.21 5.09
N LEU A 12 -22.15 18.10 4.52
CA LEU A 12 -21.46 16.82 4.55
C LEU A 12 -20.19 16.97 3.69
N CYS A 13 -19.06 17.28 4.31
CA CYS A 13 -17.76 17.03 3.70
C CYS A 13 -17.61 15.51 3.55
N CYS A 14 -17.95 15.00 2.37
CA CYS A 14 -17.47 13.69 1.93
C CYS A 14 -15.96 13.83 1.76
N ALA A 15 -15.20 13.63 2.85
CA ALA A 15 -13.80 13.32 2.75
C ALA A 15 -13.73 12.02 1.93
N ASN A 16 -13.39 12.13 0.65
CA ASN A 16 -12.81 11.01 -0.06
C ASN A 16 -11.52 10.72 0.71
N ALA A 17 -11.59 9.78 1.65
CA ALA A 17 -10.43 9.28 2.35
C ALA A 17 -9.65 8.48 1.30
N PHE A 18 -8.83 9.17 0.52
CA PHE A 18 -7.74 8.54 -0.20
C PHE A 18 -6.92 7.77 0.83
N ALA A 19 -6.51 6.55 0.51
CA ALA A 19 -5.57 5.84 1.35
C ALA A 19 -4.33 6.71 1.52
N GLN A 20 -4.10 7.23 2.73
CA GLN A 20 -2.84 7.89 3.04
C GLN A 20 -1.80 6.78 3.15
N ALA A 21 -0.71 6.89 2.41
CA ALA A 21 0.42 5.98 2.60
C ALA A 21 0.88 6.04 4.07
N ASP A 22 1.14 4.88 4.67
CA ASP A 22 1.60 4.79 6.06
C ASP A 22 3.07 5.24 6.18
N GLY A 23 3.81 5.24 5.07
CA GLY A 23 5.15 5.81 4.98
C GLY A 23 5.80 5.63 3.60
N GLY A 24 7.01 6.18 3.48
CA GLY A 24 7.88 6.06 2.30
C GLY A 24 9.36 6.29 2.62
N ASP A 25 9.63 6.92 3.78
CA ASP A 25 10.99 7.12 4.32
C ASP A 25 11.19 6.49 5.70
N ARG A 26 10.13 5.91 6.29
CA ARG A 26 10.20 5.19 7.57
C ARG A 26 10.80 3.82 7.31
N GLN A 27 12.05 3.64 7.75
CA GLN A 27 12.85 2.47 7.43
C GLN A 27 12.47 1.22 8.22
N SER A 28 11.67 1.32 9.29
CA SER A 28 11.35 0.19 10.19
C SER A 28 9.85 0.05 10.37
N ILE A 29 9.35 -1.15 10.07
CA ILE A 29 7.92 -1.50 10.14
C ILE A 29 7.80 -2.73 11.02
N SER A 30 6.98 -2.65 12.07
CA SER A 30 6.67 -3.80 12.92
C SER A 30 5.70 -4.73 12.19
N THR A 31 6.04 -6.02 12.08
CA THR A 31 5.23 -7.00 11.36
C THR A 31 5.06 -8.29 12.14
N VAL A 32 4.06 -9.08 11.77
CA VAL A 32 3.81 -10.40 12.39
C VAL A 32 4.94 -11.40 12.15
N SER A 33 5.82 -11.13 11.19
CA SER A 33 7.01 -11.94 10.87
C SER A 33 8.31 -11.29 11.36
N GLY A 34 8.23 -10.34 12.30
CA GLY A 34 9.37 -9.56 12.83
C GLY A 34 9.47 -8.18 12.20
N THR A 35 10.63 -7.53 12.34
CA THR A 35 10.83 -6.18 11.80
C THR A 35 11.16 -6.22 10.31
N LEU A 36 10.39 -5.51 9.49
CA LEU A 36 10.75 -5.22 8.11
C LEU A 36 11.54 -3.92 8.08
N LEU A 37 12.76 -3.98 7.52
CA LEU A 37 13.59 -2.82 7.26
C LEU A 37 13.72 -2.56 5.78
N ILE A 38 13.42 -1.35 5.30
CA ILE A 38 13.66 -0.93 3.90
C ILE A 38 14.67 0.22 3.92
N VAL A 39 15.90 -0.06 3.49
CA VAL A 39 17.03 0.84 3.63
C VAL A 39 17.59 1.21 2.26
N LYS A 40 17.78 2.51 2.03
CA LYS A 40 18.42 3.04 0.83
C LYS A 40 19.88 2.62 0.78
N LEU A 41 20.33 2.12 -0.36
CA LEU A 41 21.72 1.80 -0.59
C LEU A 41 22.53 3.08 -0.85
N PRO A 42 23.77 3.18 -0.33
CA PRO A 42 24.65 4.34 -0.61
C PRO A 42 24.95 4.50 -2.11
N VAL A 43 25.03 3.37 -2.82
CA VAL A 43 25.21 3.27 -4.26
C VAL A 43 24.27 2.17 -4.75
N PRO A 44 23.61 2.32 -5.92
CA PRO A 44 22.77 1.27 -6.48
C PRO A 44 23.52 -0.06 -6.58
N ALA A 45 22.84 -1.16 -6.30
CA ALA A 45 23.40 -2.49 -6.46
C ALA A 45 23.67 -2.80 -7.95
N ARG A 46 24.45 -3.85 -8.22
CA ARG A 46 24.83 -4.23 -9.60
C ARG A 46 23.63 -4.55 -10.50
N ASP A 47 22.55 -5.05 -9.91
CA ASP A 47 21.28 -5.33 -10.57
C ASP A 47 20.38 -4.08 -10.70
N GLY A 48 20.82 -2.92 -10.22
CA GLY A 48 20.10 -1.65 -10.29
C GLY A 48 19.22 -1.36 -9.08
N ALA A 49 19.18 -2.23 -8.06
CA ALA A 49 18.39 -1.98 -6.86
C ALA A 49 18.91 -0.75 -6.10
N ASN A 50 17.98 0.09 -5.64
CA ASN A 50 18.26 1.29 -4.87
C ASN A 50 17.99 1.10 -3.37
N PHE A 51 17.18 0.11 -3.01
CA PHE A 51 16.86 -0.21 -1.62
C PHE A 51 16.96 -1.72 -1.36
N ASN A 52 17.42 -2.08 -0.17
CA ASN A 52 17.33 -3.44 0.34
C ASN A 52 16.20 -3.53 1.38
N ALA A 53 15.31 -4.51 1.19
CA ALA A 53 14.34 -4.91 2.19
C ALA A 53 14.86 -6.13 2.95
N THR A 54 14.93 -6.04 4.28
CA THR A 54 15.28 -7.17 5.15
C THR A 54 14.15 -7.44 6.13
N LEU A 55 13.78 -8.71 6.31
CA LEU A 55 12.76 -9.14 7.24
C LEU A 55 13.43 -9.93 8.36
N ASN A 56 13.32 -9.42 9.59
CA ASN A 56 13.95 -10.00 10.78
C ASN A 56 15.46 -10.27 10.57
N GLY A 57 16.15 -9.29 9.97
CA GLY A 57 17.59 -9.35 9.68
C GLY A 57 17.99 -10.21 8.49
N LYS A 58 17.05 -10.84 7.78
CA LYS A 58 17.33 -11.67 6.59
C LYS A 58 16.94 -10.93 5.31
N PRO A 59 17.67 -11.13 4.19
CA PRO A 59 17.24 -10.60 2.89
C PRO A 59 15.81 -11.04 2.56
N PHE A 60 14.98 -10.11 2.11
CA PHE A 60 13.58 -10.38 1.79
C PHE A 60 13.20 -9.92 0.38
N ASP A 61 13.49 -8.66 0.05
CA ASP A 61 13.22 -8.11 -1.28
C ASP A 61 14.20 -6.97 -1.62
N ARG A 62 14.12 -6.46 -2.85
CA ARG A 62 14.88 -5.31 -3.35
C ARG A 62 13.96 -4.40 -4.15
N LEU A 63 14.11 -3.09 -3.93
CA LEU A 63 13.36 -2.07 -4.67
C LEU A 63 14.29 -1.33 -5.62
N TYR A 64 13.81 -1.04 -6.82
CA TYR A 64 14.59 -0.52 -7.94
C TYR A 64 14.26 0.95 -8.24
N GLY A 65 13.18 1.48 -7.67
CA GLY A 65 12.77 2.85 -7.83
C GLY A 65 13.66 3.86 -7.12
N SER A 66 13.41 5.14 -7.38
CA SER A 66 14.12 6.24 -6.71
C SER A 66 13.57 6.53 -5.30
N ARG A 67 12.32 6.12 -5.06
CA ARG A 67 11.58 6.20 -3.80
C ARG A 67 10.57 5.06 -3.76
N TYR A 68 10.01 4.81 -2.57
CA TYR A 68 8.90 3.90 -2.38
C TYR A 68 7.85 4.54 -1.47
N VAL A 69 6.62 4.03 -1.52
CA VAL A 69 5.64 4.23 -0.44
C VAL A 69 5.02 2.88 -0.08
N TYR A 70 4.46 2.78 1.13
CA TYR A 70 3.81 1.56 1.57
C TYR A 70 2.50 1.82 2.31
N TYR A 71 1.66 0.78 2.29
CA TYR A 71 0.36 0.70 2.92
C TYR A 71 0.31 -0.59 3.73
N THR A 72 -0.07 -0.51 4.99
CA THR A 72 -0.18 -1.65 5.89
C THR A 72 -1.64 -2.01 6.11
N ASP A 73 -1.92 -3.29 6.41
CA ASP A 73 -3.26 -3.74 6.79
C ASP A 73 -3.65 -3.45 8.24
N SER A 74 -2.81 -2.69 8.93
CA SER A 74 -3.01 -2.26 10.31
C SER A 74 -2.58 -0.81 10.47
N THR A 75 -3.55 0.11 10.50
CA THR A 75 -3.29 1.54 10.67
C THR A 75 -3.03 1.95 12.13
N ALA A 76 -3.08 1.00 13.07
CA ALA A 76 -2.76 1.25 14.49
C ALA A 76 -1.26 1.07 14.73
N GLU A 77 -0.61 2.11 15.27
CA GLU A 77 0.85 2.21 15.43
C GLU A 77 1.47 1.05 16.25
N ASP A 78 0.69 0.48 17.15
CA ASP A 78 1.05 -0.59 18.08
C ASP A 78 0.59 -1.99 17.64
N LYS A 79 -0.02 -2.11 16.45
CA LYS A 79 -0.40 -3.41 15.88
C LYS A 79 0.53 -3.79 14.72
N PRO A 80 1.22 -4.95 14.81
CA PRO A 80 2.12 -5.40 13.75
C PRO A 80 1.36 -5.65 12.44
N ALA A 81 1.90 -5.14 11.34
CA ALA A 81 1.35 -5.37 10.00
C ALA A 81 1.43 -6.86 9.63
N SER A 82 0.36 -7.39 9.06
CA SER A 82 0.32 -8.77 8.55
C SER A 82 0.48 -8.82 7.04
N ARG A 83 0.15 -7.72 6.36
CA ARG A 83 0.36 -7.49 4.94
C ARG A 83 0.79 -6.06 4.69
N ILE A 84 1.58 -5.87 3.64
CA ILE A 84 2.07 -4.56 3.21
C ILE A 84 1.98 -4.49 1.70
N VAL A 85 1.35 -3.46 1.14
CA VAL A 85 1.50 -3.13 -0.27
C VAL A 85 2.59 -2.07 -0.39
N VAL A 86 3.52 -2.25 -1.33
CA VAL A 86 4.60 -1.32 -1.63
C VAL A 86 4.44 -0.84 -3.07
N GLU A 87 4.45 0.47 -3.26
CA GLU A 87 4.66 1.10 -4.55
C GLU A 87 6.15 1.44 -4.69
N ASP A 88 6.80 0.89 -5.69
CA ASP A 88 8.20 1.13 -6.04
C ASP A 88 8.27 1.98 -7.32
N PHE A 89 8.73 3.22 -7.18
CA PHE A 89 8.69 4.22 -8.26
C PHE A 89 9.89 4.05 -9.20
N VAL A 90 9.83 2.97 -9.97
CA VAL A 90 10.78 2.63 -11.05
C VAL A 90 10.50 3.50 -12.28
N GLY A 91 11.52 4.19 -12.78
CA GLY A 91 11.41 5.06 -13.96
C GLY A 91 11.42 6.55 -13.61
N GLY A 92 10.87 7.36 -14.51
CA GLY A 92 10.75 8.80 -14.37
C GLY A 92 9.57 9.23 -13.49
N PHE A 93 9.49 10.52 -13.16
CA PHE A 93 8.46 11.07 -12.26
C PHE A 93 7.02 10.82 -12.73
N SER A 94 6.81 10.66 -14.04
CA SER A 94 5.49 10.42 -14.65
C SER A 94 5.16 8.96 -14.89
N ASP A 95 6.08 8.03 -14.59
CA ASP A 95 5.84 6.61 -14.75
C ASP A 95 5.03 6.09 -13.54
N ALA A 96 4.04 5.22 -13.84
CA ALA A 96 3.33 4.52 -12.78
C ALA A 96 4.30 3.54 -12.08
N PRO A 97 4.25 3.43 -10.74
CA PRO A 97 5.12 2.55 -9.99
C PRO A 97 4.82 1.08 -10.26
N SER A 98 5.79 0.22 -9.96
CA SER A 98 5.51 -1.21 -9.75
C SER A 98 4.91 -1.40 -8.35
N VAL A 99 4.07 -2.43 -8.22
CA VAL A 99 3.33 -2.71 -6.99
C VAL A 99 3.59 -4.15 -6.57
N VAL A 100 3.95 -4.32 -5.31
CA VAL A 100 4.19 -5.63 -4.68
C VAL A 100 3.36 -5.75 -3.41
N LEU A 101 2.77 -6.92 -3.19
CA LEU A 101 2.15 -7.30 -1.92
C LEU A 101 3.11 -8.18 -1.14
N TYR A 102 3.55 -7.72 0.02
CA TYR A 102 4.18 -8.56 1.03
C TYR A 102 3.09 -9.26 1.85
N ASP A 103 2.95 -10.58 1.70
CA ASP A 103 2.09 -11.40 2.56
C ASP A 103 2.94 -12.05 3.66
N LEU A 104 2.98 -11.39 4.81
CA LEU A 104 3.81 -11.75 5.96
C LEU A 104 3.13 -12.77 6.89
N ARG A 105 1.91 -13.20 6.54
CA ARG A 105 1.18 -14.27 7.25
C ARG A 105 1.68 -15.66 6.82
N LYS A 106 2.38 -15.74 5.69
CA LYS A 106 2.95 -16.98 5.15
C LYS A 106 4.24 -17.33 5.89
N GLN A 107 4.57 -18.61 5.91
CA GLN A 107 5.84 -19.12 6.42
C GLN A 107 6.48 -20.01 5.34
N PRO A 108 7.53 -19.53 4.63
CA PRO A 108 8.14 -18.20 4.75
C PRO A 108 7.22 -17.08 4.25
N ALA A 109 7.45 -15.85 4.72
CA ALA A 109 6.81 -14.65 4.18
C ALA A 109 7.13 -14.52 2.69
N VAL A 110 6.22 -13.90 1.92
CA VAL A 110 6.35 -13.81 0.45
C VAL A 110 6.13 -12.40 -0.07
N ALA A 111 6.94 -12.01 -1.05
CA ALA A 111 6.71 -10.86 -1.92
C ALA A 111 5.98 -11.32 -3.18
N LEU A 112 4.82 -10.74 -3.47
CA LEU A 112 3.95 -11.12 -4.58
C LEU A 112 3.80 -9.92 -5.52
N PRO A 113 4.34 -9.97 -6.75
CA PRO A 113 4.12 -8.93 -7.74
C PRO A 113 2.62 -8.76 -8.02
N VAL A 114 2.15 -7.52 -7.96
CA VAL A 114 0.76 -7.15 -8.24
C VAL A 114 0.64 -6.59 -9.66
N SER A 115 1.51 -5.65 -10.00
CA SER A 115 1.60 -5.02 -11.32
C SER A 115 2.97 -4.36 -11.49
N ASP A 116 3.48 -4.28 -12.72
CA ASP A 116 4.70 -3.53 -13.02
C ASP A 116 4.42 -2.04 -13.27
N LYS A 117 3.15 -1.67 -13.50
CA LYS A 117 2.69 -0.30 -13.75
C LYS A 117 1.28 -0.10 -13.20
N LEU A 118 1.18 0.44 -11.99
CA LEU A 118 -0.11 0.75 -11.35
C LEU A 118 0.11 1.81 -10.27
N ALA A 119 -0.47 3.00 -10.44
CA ALA A 119 -0.51 4.00 -9.38
C ALA A 119 -1.75 3.77 -8.52
N ILE A 120 -1.57 3.71 -7.20
CA ILE A 120 -2.64 3.46 -6.23
C ILE A 120 -3.27 4.79 -5.81
N ASP A 121 -4.57 4.93 -6.00
CA ASP A 121 -5.36 6.07 -5.53
C ASP A 121 -6.02 5.77 -4.17
N ASP A 122 -6.50 4.53 -3.98
CA ASP A 122 -7.11 4.05 -2.73
C ASP A 122 -6.84 2.54 -2.56
N LEU A 123 -6.86 2.07 -1.31
CA LEU A 123 -6.59 0.69 -0.96
C LEU A 123 -7.48 0.23 0.20
N ARG A 124 -8.15 -0.90 0.01
CA ARG A 124 -9.04 -1.51 1.00
C ARG A 124 -8.65 -2.95 1.28
N TRP A 125 -8.40 -3.23 2.54
CA TRP A 125 -8.07 -4.56 3.00
C TRP A 125 -9.32 -5.40 3.23
N THR A 126 -9.28 -6.66 2.79
CA THR A 126 -10.22 -7.69 3.23
C THR A 126 -9.44 -8.80 3.95
N ALA A 127 -10.11 -9.83 4.46
CA ALA A 127 -9.42 -10.97 5.08
C ALA A 127 -8.47 -11.70 4.11
N SER A 128 -8.86 -11.84 2.84
CA SER A 128 -8.14 -12.66 1.85
C SER A 128 -7.58 -11.90 0.65
N SER A 129 -7.99 -10.64 0.45
CA SER A 129 -7.58 -9.81 -0.67
C SER A 129 -7.19 -8.40 -0.24
N VAL A 130 -6.59 -7.69 -1.18
CA VAL A 130 -6.49 -6.23 -1.17
C VAL A 130 -7.24 -5.71 -2.39
N VAL A 131 -8.10 -4.71 -2.19
CA VAL A 131 -8.84 -4.05 -3.26
C VAL A 131 -8.18 -2.69 -3.50
N ILE A 132 -7.79 -2.43 -4.73
CA ILE A 132 -6.99 -1.28 -5.16
C ILE A 132 -7.84 -0.44 -6.10
N ASP A 133 -7.98 0.84 -5.83
CA ASP A 133 -8.42 1.83 -6.81
C ASP A 133 -7.18 2.38 -7.52
N ALA A 134 -7.25 2.42 -8.85
CA ALA A 134 -6.21 2.97 -9.70
C ALA A 134 -6.85 3.54 -10.96
N ASP A 135 -6.68 4.84 -11.20
CA ASP A 135 -7.20 5.53 -12.38
C ASP A 135 -8.73 5.37 -12.49
N GLY A 136 -9.42 5.52 -11.36
CA GLY A 136 -10.88 5.38 -11.23
C GLY A 136 -11.42 3.97 -11.48
N ARG A 137 -10.55 2.95 -11.40
CA ARG A 137 -10.89 1.54 -11.63
C ARG A 137 -10.50 0.71 -10.43
N TRP A 138 -11.44 -0.11 -9.98
CA TRP A 138 -11.22 -1.02 -8.86
C TRP A 138 -10.73 -2.39 -9.31
N PHE A 139 -9.74 -2.90 -8.61
CA PHE A 139 -9.14 -4.21 -8.81
C PHE A 139 -9.05 -4.96 -7.48
N ALA A 140 -9.27 -6.26 -7.48
CA ALA A 140 -8.95 -7.12 -6.34
C ALA A 140 -7.70 -7.92 -6.67
N PHE A 141 -6.69 -7.85 -5.82
CA PHE A 141 -5.56 -8.77 -5.85
C PHE A 141 -5.79 -9.90 -4.84
N SER A 142 -5.91 -11.12 -5.35
CA SER A 142 -6.10 -12.34 -4.56
C SER A 142 -5.53 -13.53 -5.30
N GLY A 143 -4.94 -14.49 -4.57
CA GLY A 143 -4.40 -15.70 -5.19
C GLY A 143 -3.37 -15.44 -6.30
N ARG A 144 -2.56 -14.37 -6.16
CA ARG A 144 -1.58 -13.91 -7.15
C ARG A 144 -2.17 -13.39 -8.47
N LYS A 145 -3.45 -13.03 -8.47
CA LYS A 145 -4.14 -12.50 -9.65
C LYS A 145 -4.77 -11.15 -9.33
N LEU A 146 -4.48 -10.16 -10.17
CA LEU A 146 -5.18 -8.90 -10.21
C LEU A 146 -6.42 -9.03 -11.12
N THR A 147 -7.61 -8.83 -10.57
CA THR A 147 -8.87 -8.94 -11.32
C THR A 147 -9.68 -7.67 -11.16
N ARG A 148 -10.23 -7.14 -12.26
CA ARG A 148 -11.11 -5.98 -12.21
C ARG A 148 -12.40 -6.31 -11.44
N VAL A 149 -12.81 -5.43 -10.54
CA VAL A 149 -14.03 -5.58 -9.73
C VAL A 149 -14.86 -4.30 -9.78
N ARG A 150 -16.11 -4.39 -9.29
CA ARG A 150 -16.89 -3.19 -9.00
C ARG A 150 -16.46 -2.62 -7.65
N PRO A 151 -16.55 -1.30 -7.45
CA PRO A 151 -16.32 -0.72 -6.13
C PRO A 151 -17.23 -1.41 -5.11
N ALA A 152 -16.69 -1.74 -3.94
CA ALA A 152 -17.54 -2.15 -2.84
C ALA A 152 -18.44 -0.96 -2.49
N ILE A 153 -19.73 -1.08 -2.81
CA ILE A 153 -20.74 -0.13 -2.32
C ILE A 153 -20.85 -0.41 -0.83
N ASN A 154 -20.30 0.47 -0.01
CA ASN A 154 -20.57 0.46 1.42
C ASN A 154 -22.09 0.66 1.57
N ARG A 155 -22.80 -0.40 1.99
CA ARG A 155 -24.18 -0.29 2.49
C ARG A 155 -24.14 -0.11 3.98
#